data_AF-C1E207-F1
#
_entry.id   AF-C1E207-F1
#
_cell.length_a   1.000
_cell.length_b   1.000
_cell.length_c   1.000
_cell.angle_alpha   90.00
_cell.angle_beta   90.00
_cell.angle_gamma   90.00
#
_symmetry.space_group_name_H-M   'P 1'
#
loop_
_entity.id
_entity.type
_entity.pdbx_description
1 polymer ?
#
loop_
_entity_poly.entity_id
_entity_poly.type
_entity_poly.pdbx_seq_one_letter_code
_entity_poly.pdbx_strand_id
1 'polypeptide(L)'
;MADMVQEIVVAKPVSPVQFMIDYLAVGSSLCQQDKYGLSMMRRARLMKIFKAWDKNQDKTVDLKELRAFTRKHGGNAVTQDELKDIFMDMDESGDSKVDEDEFLKFFSLSVKRMDDDEFEQMIQDMLQ
;
A
#
# COMPACT_ATOMS: atom_id res chain seq x y z
N MET A 1 5.21 -3.59 27.24
CA MET A 1 4.18 -2.58 27.56
C MET A 1 4.81 -1.25 27.97
N ALA A 2 5.65 -1.18 29.02
CA ALA A 2 6.31 0.07 29.44
C ALA A 2 7.23 0.67 28.35
N ASP A 3 8.04 -0.18 27.69
CA ASP A 3 8.92 0.25 26.60
C ASP A 3 8.14 0.73 25.37
N MET A 4 6.99 0.11 25.08
CA MET A 4 6.10 0.50 23.98
C MET A 4 5.54 1.92 24.17
N VAL A 5 5.11 2.25 25.40
CA VAL A 5 4.57 3.59 25.69
C VAL A 5 5.68 4.64 25.64
N GLN A 6 6.89 4.32 26.10
CA GLN A 6 8.06 5.19 25.97
C GLN A 6 8.41 5.43 24.49
N GLU A 7 8.39 4.39 23.66
CA GLU A 7 8.64 4.54 22.23
C GLU A 7 7.58 5.38 21.52
N ILE A 8 6.30 5.26 21.88
CA ILE A 8 5.23 6.12 21.32
C ILE A 8 5.47 7.59 21.66
N VAL A 9 5.88 7.88 22.90
CA VAL A 9 6.18 9.25 23.35
C VAL A 9 7.40 9.82 22.61
N VAL A 10 8.41 9.00 22.34
CA VAL A 10 9.63 9.40 21.63
C VAL A 10 9.40 9.53 20.12
N ALA A 11 8.81 8.52 19.49
CA ALA A 11 8.65 8.43 18.04
C ALA A 11 7.52 9.31 17.50
N LYS A 12 6.54 9.69 18.33
CA LYS A 12 5.33 10.45 17.94
C LYS A 12 4.74 9.94 16.61
N PRO A 13 4.37 8.65 16.55
CA PRO A 13 3.85 8.04 15.33
C PRO A 13 2.55 8.72 14.89
N VAL A 14 2.32 8.77 13.58
CA VAL A 14 1.14 9.40 12.96
C VAL A 14 -0.16 8.76 13.47
N SER A 15 -0.15 7.45 13.70
CA SER A 15 -1.24 6.69 14.30
C SER A 15 -0.73 5.87 15.48
N PRO A 16 -0.88 6.35 16.73
CA PRO A 16 -0.44 5.64 17.92
C PRO A 16 -1.08 4.26 18.11
N VAL A 17 -2.34 4.09 17.71
CA VAL A 17 -3.06 2.80 17.79
C VAL A 17 -2.47 1.80 16.81
N GLN A 18 -2.25 2.22 15.56
CA GLN A 18 -1.64 1.37 14.54
C GLN A 18 -0.19 1.00 14.93
N PHE A 19 0.55 1.94 15.53
CA PHE A 19 1.90 1.66 16.05
C PHE A 19 1.88 0.56 17.12
N MET A 20 0.89 0.54 18.01
CA MET A 20 0.76 -0.52 19.01
C MET A 20 0.45 -1.87 18.38
N ILE A 21 -0.47 -1.92 17.41
CA ILE A 21 -0.81 -3.15 16.67
C ILE A 21 0.43 -3.70 15.97
N ASP A 22 1.13 -2.85 15.21
CA ASP A 22 2.36 -3.24 14.53
C ASP A 22 3.47 -3.64 15.53
N TYR A 23 3.63 -2.92 16.65
CA TYR A 23 4.62 -3.27 17.68
C TYR A 23 4.35 -4.66 18.29
N LEU A 24 3.09 -5.02 18.49
CA LEU A 24 2.71 -6.35 18.98
C LEU A 24 2.87 -7.43 17.90
N ALA A 25 2.66 -7.10 16.63
CA ALA A 25 2.78 -8.04 15.51
C ALA A 25 4.24 -8.32 15.10
N VAL A 26 5.09 -7.29 15.02
CA VAL A 26 6.45 -7.37 14.46
C VAL A 26 7.57 -6.86 15.37
N GLY A 27 7.26 -6.29 16.54
CA GLY A 27 8.25 -5.72 17.46
C GLY A 27 8.72 -4.32 17.08
N SER A 28 9.60 -3.74 17.91
CA SER A 28 9.98 -2.31 17.83
C SER A 28 10.72 -1.90 16.55
N SER A 29 11.36 -2.83 15.87
CA SER A 29 12.21 -2.52 14.71
C SER A 29 11.44 -2.23 13.42
N LEU A 30 10.18 -2.67 13.30
CA LEU A 30 9.38 -2.57 12.06
C LEU A 30 8.07 -1.78 12.22
N CYS A 31 7.77 -1.30 13.43
CA CYS A 31 6.56 -0.51 13.73
C CYS A 31 6.68 0.98 13.40
N GLN A 32 7.87 1.45 12.96
CA GLN A 32 8.05 2.82 12.50
C GLN A 32 7.10 3.13 11.34
N GLN A 33 6.36 4.23 11.48
CA GLN A 33 5.39 4.68 10.51
C GLN A 33 6.00 5.75 9.59
N ASP A 34 5.61 5.72 8.32
CA ASP A 34 5.95 6.75 7.35
C ASP A 34 5.03 7.98 7.45
N LYS A 35 5.22 8.94 6.52
CA LYS A 35 4.38 10.16 6.40
C LYS A 35 2.88 9.87 6.24
N TYR A 36 2.52 8.69 5.76
CA TYR A 36 1.13 8.27 5.56
C TYR A 36 0.55 7.51 6.76
N GLY A 37 1.38 7.19 7.76
CA GLY A 37 1.01 6.40 8.93
C GLY A 37 1.07 4.89 8.68
N LEU A 38 1.70 4.47 7.58
CA LEU A 38 1.92 3.06 7.27
C LEU A 38 3.19 2.58 7.98
N SER A 39 3.10 1.44 8.69
CA SER A 39 4.29 0.79 9.22
C SER A 39 5.22 0.34 8.10
N MET A 40 6.52 0.22 8.40
CA MET A 40 7.51 -0.33 7.47
C MET A 40 7.08 -1.70 6.94
N MET A 41 6.41 -2.53 7.75
CA MET A 41 5.84 -3.80 7.27
C MET A 41 4.74 -3.58 6.22
N ARG A 42 3.71 -2.76 6.51
CA ARG A 42 2.62 -2.50 5.58
C ARG A 42 3.14 -1.87 4.28
N ARG A 43 4.07 -0.91 4.39
CA ARG A 43 4.77 -0.34 3.24
C ARG A 43 5.51 -1.41 2.44
N ALA A 44 6.30 -2.26 3.09
CA ALA A 44 7.03 -3.33 2.40
C ALA A 44 6.10 -4.34 1.69
N ARG A 45 4.92 -4.61 2.26
CA ARG A 45 3.88 -5.45 1.65
C ARG A 45 3.28 -4.79 0.42
N LEU A 46 2.91 -3.52 0.50
CA LEU A 46 2.44 -2.74 -0.65
C LEU A 46 3.50 -2.67 -1.76
N MET A 47 4.78 -2.51 -1.39
CA MET A 47 5.89 -2.55 -2.34
C MET A 47 6.06 -3.89 -3.05
N LYS A 48 5.63 -5.02 -2.44
CA LYS A 48 5.59 -6.30 -3.15
C LYS A 48 4.53 -6.29 -4.23
N ILE A 49 3.34 -5.74 -3.96
CA ILE A 49 2.28 -5.59 -4.98
C ILE A 49 2.79 -4.69 -6.10
N PHE A 50 3.35 -3.53 -5.75
CA PHE A 50 3.88 -2.58 -6.72
C PHE A 50 4.89 -3.25 -7.67
N LYS A 51 5.83 -4.03 -7.13
CA LYS A 51 6.78 -4.83 -7.94
C LYS A 51 6.15 -5.95 -8.74
N ALA A 52 4.99 -6.46 -8.34
CA ALA A 52 4.26 -7.48 -9.09
C ALA A 52 3.52 -6.86 -10.29
N TRP A 53 3.06 -5.62 -10.13
CA TRP A 53 2.39 -4.80 -11.16
C TRP A 53 3.40 -4.25 -12.16
N ASP A 54 4.48 -3.65 -11.66
CA ASP A 54 5.59 -3.10 -12.44
C ASP A 54 6.40 -4.23 -13.10
N LYS A 55 6.09 -4.52 -14.37
CA LYS A 55 6.74 -5.59 -15.14
C LYS A 55 8.09 -5.15 -15.67
N ASN A 56 8.23 -3.86 -15.96
CA ASN A 56 9.43 -3.30 -16.57
C ASN A 56 10.48 -2.87 -15.51
N GLN A 57 10.11 -2.88 -14.22
CA GLN A 57 10.91 -2.47 -13.07
C GLN A 57 11.40 -1.01 -13.13
N ASP A 58 10.65 -0.14 -13.81
CA ASP A 58 10.95 1.29 -13.95
C ASP A 58 10.52 2.12 -12.73
N LYS A 59 9.97 1.45 -11.70
CA LYS A 59 9.45 2.03 -10.46
C LYS A 59 8.23 2.92 -10.67
N THR A 60 7.55 2.77 -11.79
CA THR A 60 6.26 3.37 -12.09
C THR A 60 5.34 2.30 -12.65
N VAL A 61 4.04 2.44 -12.46
CA VAL A 61 3.05 1.55 -13.08
C VAL A 61 2.32 2.33 -14.13
N ASP A 62 2.44 1.93 -15.39
CA ASP A 62 1.69 2.54 -16.48
C ASP A 62 0.28 1.92 -16.63
N LEU A 63 -0.59 2.60 -17.37
CA LEU A 63 -1.95 2.12 -17.66
C LEU A 63 -1.96 0.71 -18.30
N LYS A 64 -0.93 0.34 -19.07
CA LYS A 64 -0.86 -0.96 -19.74
C LYS A 64 -0.51 -2.06 -18.75
N GLU A 65 0.38 -1.78 -17.80
CA GLU A 65 0.77 -2.68 -16.72
C GLU A 65 -0.37 -2.89 -15.75
N LEU A 66 -1.06 -1.81 -15.35
CA LEU A 66 -2.30 -1.91 -14.58
C LEU A 66 -3.33 -2.77 -15.31
N ARG A 67 -3.54 -2.52 -16.61
CA ARG A 67 -4.46 -3.32 -17.44
C ARG A 67 -4.06 -4.80 -17.52
N ALA A 68 -2.78 -5.09 -17.67
CA ALA A 68 -2.28 -6.46 -17.69
C ALA A 68 -2.52 -7.15 -16.34
N PHE A 69 -2.32 -6.42 -15.24
CA PHE A 69 -2.58 -6.88 -13.89
C PHE A 69 -4.07 -7.15 -13.64
N THR A 70 -4.94 -6.18 -13.91
CA THR A 70 -6.40 -6.31 -13.76
C THR A 70 -6.95 -7.46 -14.60
N ARG A 71 -6.42 -7.67 -15.80
CA ARG A 71 -6.83 -8.80 -16.65
C ARG A 71 -6.38 -10.16 -16.08
N LYS A 72 -5.26 -10.20 -15.37
CA LYS A 72 -4.73 -11.42 -14.72
C LYS A 72 -5.47 -11.76 -13.43
N HIS A 73 -5.84 -10.76 -12.62
CA HIS A 73 -6.42 -10.96 -11.28
C HIS A 73 -7.94 -10.71 -11.22
N GLY A 74 -8.44 -9.61 -11.81
CA GLY A 74 -9.86 -9.23 -11.80
C GLY A 74 -10.69 -9.76 -12.96
N GLY A 75 -10.09 -10.54 -13.87
CA GLY A 75 -10.73 -10.99 -15.11
C GLY A 75 -10.98 -9.84 -16.10
N ASN A 76 -11.57 -10.13 -17.27
CA ASN A 76 -11.95 -9.13 -18.27
C ASN A 76 -13.13 -8.23 -17.81
N ALA A 77 -13.34 -8.06 -16.50
CA ALA A 77 -14.48 -7.35 -15.93
C ALA A 77 -14.33 -5.82 -15.98
N VAL A 78 -13.09 -5.31 -16.06
CA VAL A 78 -12.82 -3.86 -16.08
C VAL A 78 -12.59 -3.41 -17.51
N THR A 79 -13.41 -2.46 -17.96
CA THR A 79 -13.30 -1.84 -19.28
C THR A 79 -12.13 -0.86 -19.37
N GLN A 80 -11.72 -0.46 -20.59
CA GLN A 80 -10.64 0.52 -20.74
C GLN A 80 -10.98 1.87 -20.10
N ASP A 81 -12.26 2.25 -20.12
CA ASP A 81 -12.71 3.53 -19.57
C ASP A 81 -12.72 3.48 -18.04
N GLU A 82 -13.26 2.42 -17.43
CA GLU A 82 -13.18 2.23 -15.97
C GLU A 82 -11.73 2.13 -15.47
N LEU A 83 -10.86 1.46 -16.22
CA LEU A 83 -9.45 1.37 -15.86
C LEU A 83 -8.75 2.72 -15.95
N LYS A 84 -9.12 3.56 -16.93
CA LYS A 84 -8.63 4.94 -17.01
C LYS A 84 -9.16 5.79 -15.88
N ASP A 85 -10.43 5.65 -15.50
CA ASP A 85 -11.01 6.41 -14.40
C ASP A 85 -10.31 6.06 -13.07
N ILE A 86 -10.12 4.76 -12.79
CA ILE A 86 -9.36 4.29 -11.61
C ILE A 86 -7.91 4.78 -11.66
N PHE A 87 -7.31 4.76 -12.85
CA PHE A 87 -5.94 5.23 -13.04
C PHE A 87 -5.82 6.73 -12.78
N MET A 88 -6.74 7.55 -13.30
CA MET A 88 -6.77 9.00 -13.08
C MET A 88 -7.05 9.37 -11.63
N ASP A 89 -7.79 8.54 -10.88
CA ASP A 89 -7.96 8.70 -9.44
C ASP A 89 -6.70 8.38 -8.64
N MET A 90 -5.79 7.57 -9.18
CA MET A 90 -4.49 7.23 -8.58
C MET A 90 -3.37 8.19 -8.99
N ASP A 91 -3.32 8.59 -10.26
CA ASP A 91 -2.35 9.49 -10.88
C ASP A 91 -2.71 10.96 -10.60
N GLU A 92 -2.27 11.45 -9.44
CA GLU A 92 -2.44 12.87 -9.07
C GLU A 92 -1.45 13.78 -9.81
N SER A 93 -0.31 13.24 -10.23
CA SER A 93 0.72 13.98 -10.96
C SER A 93 0.30 14.29 -12.41
N GLY A 94 -0.59 13.48 -12.97
CA GLY A 94 -1.09 13.56 -14.34
C GLY A 94 -0.04 13.14 -15.39
N ASP A 95 0.97 12.37 -15.00
CA ASP A 95 2.06 11.93 -15.89
C ASP A 95 1.73 10.63 -16.65
N SER A 96 0.49 10.13 -16.49
CA SER A 96 0.01 8.86 -17.05
C SER A 96 0.78 7.64 -16.53
N LYS A 97 1.43 7.78 -15.38
CA LYS A 97 2.12 6.74 -14.61
C LYS A 97 1.72 6.88 -13.14
N VAL A 98 1.76 5.77 -12.40
CA VAL A 98 1.57 5.80 -10.95
C VAL A 98 2.92 5.50 -10.31
N ASP A 99 3.45 6.45 -9.56
CA ASP A 99 4.71 6.25 -8.85
C ASP A 99 4.52 5.52 -7.50
N GLU A 100 5.63 5.16 -6.86
CA GLU A 100 5.60 4.49 -5.55
C GLU A 100 4.86 5.33 -4.49
N ASP A 101 5.01 6.66 -4.51
CA ASP A 101 4.46 7.56 -3.51
C ASP A 101 2.94 7.72 -3.68
N GLU A 102 2.46 7.82 -4.92
CA GLU A 102 1.05 7.86 -5.30
C GLU A 102 0.34 6.54 -4.96
N PHE A 103 0.97 5.41 -5.32
CA PHE A 103 0.48 4.09 -4.96
C PHE A 103 0.35 3.94 -3.44
N LEU A 104 1.41 4.25 -2.69
CA LEU A 104 1.38 4.17 -1.24
C LEU A 104 0.34 5.11 -0.64
N LYS A 105 0.17 6.32 -1.18
CA LYS A 105 -0.85 7.27 -0.72
C LYS A 105 -2.25 6.71 -0.92
N PHE A 106 -2.56 6.22 -2.12
CA PHE A 106 -3.87 5.65 -2.44
C PHE A 106 -4.20 4.47 -1.52
N PHE A 107 -3.27 3.51 -1.41
CA PHE A 107 -3.46 2.36 -0.53
C PHE A 107 -3.48 2.77 0.94
N SER A 108 -2.71 3.77 1.37
CA SER A 108 -2.74 4.25 2.77
C SER A 108 -4.12 4.71 3.21
N LEU A 109 -4.93 5.25 2.30
CA LEU A 109 -6.29 5.70 2.60
C LEU A 109 -7.24 4.51 2.73
N SER A 110 -7.10 3.53 1.85
CA SER A 110 -7.93 2.32 1.84
C SER A 110 -7.60 1.39 3.01
N VAL A 111 -6.31 1.15 3.28
CA VAL A 111 -5.85 0.22 4.33
C VAL A 111 -5.90 0.83 5.73
N LYS A 112 -6.11 2.15 5.86
CA LYS A 112 -6.36 2.82 7.15
C LYS A 112 -7.65 2.37 7.82
N ARG A 113 -8.59 1.80 7.06
CA ARG A 113 -9.88 1.32 7.56
C ARG A 113 -9.99 -0.21 7.58
N MET A 114 -8.93 -0.92 7.18
CA MET A 114 -8.90 -2.39 7.10
C MET A 114 -8.10 -2.97 8.27
N ASP A 115 -8.60 -4.08 8.80
CA ASP A 115 -7.90 -4.87 9.81
C ASP A 115 -6.73 -5.64 9.19
N ASP A 116 -5.81 -6.14 10.02
CA ASP A 116 -4.59 -6.82 9.55
C ASP A 116 -4.89 -8.08 8.71
N ASP A 117 -5.94 -8.83 9.06
CA ASP A 117 -6.36 -10.02 8.31
C ASP A 117 -6.88 -9.66 6.91
N GLU A 118 -7.71 -8.62 6.80
CA GLU A 118 -8.20 -8.12 5.51
C GLU A 118 -7.06 -7.55 4.67
N PHE A 119 -6.12 -6.84 5.31
CA PHE A 119 -4.94 -6.33 4.64
C PHE A 119 -4.08 -7.46 4.08
N GLU A 120 -3.72 -8.47 4.87
CA GLU A 120 -2.94 -9.62 4.37
C GLU A 120 -3.67 -10.40 3.28
N GLN A 121 -5.00 -10.56 3.37
CA GLN A 121 -5.80 -11.16 2.30
C GLN A 121 -5.74 -10.34 1.01
N MET A 122 -5.88 -9.01 1.10
CA MET A 122 -5.74 -8.11 -0.06
C MET A 122 -4.34 -8.22 -0.67
N ILE A 123 -3.29 -8.27 0.16
CA ILE A 123 -1.91 -8.46 -0.31
C ILE A 123 -1.75 -9.80 -1.02
N GLN A 124 -2.30 -10.88 -0.47
CA GLN A 124 -2.23 -12.20 -1.09
C GLN A 124 -2.99 -12.25 -2.42
N ASP A 125 -4.22 -11.75 -2.46
CA ASP A 125 -5.06 -11.75 -3.67
C ASP A 125 -4.39 -10.97 -4.82
N MET A 126 -3.72 -9.86 -4.48
CA MET A 126 -2.96 -9.07 -5.45
C MET A 126 -1.59 -9.68 -5.83
N LEU A 127 -1.08 -10.67 -5.09
CA LEU A 127 0.21 -11.33 -5.36
C LEU A 127 0.09 -12.76 -5.91
N GLN A 128 -1.12 -13.33 -5.98
CA GLN A 128 -1.38 -14.69 -6.48
C GLN A 128 -1.11 -14.91 -7.99
#